data_AF-A0A1J4YSB7-F1
#
_entry.id   AF-A0A1J4YSB7-F1
#
_cell.length_a   1.000
_cell.length_b   1.000
_cell.length_c   1.000
_cell.angle_alpha   90.00
_cell.angle_beta   90.00
_cell.angle_gamma   90.00
#
_symmetry.space_group_name_H-M   'P 1'
#
loop_
_entity.id
_entity.type
_entity.pdbx_description
1 polymer ?
#
loop_
_entity_poly.entity_id
_entity_poly.type
_entity_poly.pdbx_seq_one_letter_code
_entity_poly.pdbx_strand_id
1 'polypeptide(L)' 'MTIKKHSTRFWAGNAVLAFAAAVLFFMGPLSDWMGLWAMAIWIGLAAFGFYLVTADKGPDANDLD' A
#
# COMPACT_ATOMS: atom_id res chain seq x y z
N MET A 1 5.05 -28.23 8.26
CA MET A 1 4.45 -26.89 8.47
C MET A 1 4.44 -26.17 7.14
N THR A 2 3.28 -26.12 6.46
CA THR A 2 3.17 -25.35 5.21
C THR A 2 3.02 -23.89 5.63
N ILE A 3 4.04 -23.08 5.37
CA ILE A 3 4.01 -21.65 5.65
C ILE A 3 2.92 -21.07 4.74
N LYS A 4 1.77 -20.71 5.31
CA LYS A 4 0.63 -20.13 4.60
C LYS A 4 1.05 -18.83 3.92
N LYS A 5 1.48 -18.93 2.66
CA LYS A 5 2.01 -17.84 1.83
C LYS A 5 0.96 -16.76 1.49
N HIS A 6 -0.31 -17.02 1.80
CA HIS A 6 -1.43 -16.12 1.57
C HIS A 6 -1.50 -14.95 2.58
N SER A 7 -0.95 -15.09 3.80
CA SER A 7 -1.06 -14.04 4.82
C SER A 7 -0.07 -12.88 4.64
N THR A 8 1.08 -13.13 4.01
CA THR A 8 2.16 -12.14 3.90
C THR A 8 1.84 -11.02 2.92
N ARG A 9 1.15 -11.33 1.81
CA ARG A 9 0.78 -10.33 0.79
C ARG A 9 -0.36 -9.42 1.24
N PHE A 10 -1.35 -9.98 1.94
CA PHE A 10 -2.42 -9.22 2.59
C PHE A 10 -1.87 -8.24 3.64
N TRP A 11 -0.87 -8.67 4.42
CA TRP A 11 -0.19 -7.81 5.39
C TRP A 11 0.66 -6.73 4.71
N ALA A 12 1.30 -7.02 3.57
CA ALA A 12 2.12 -6.06 2.84
C ALA A 12 1.30 -4.87 2.32
N GLY A 13 0.12 -5.10 1.74
CA GLY A 13 -0.76 -4.03 1.28
C GLY A 13 -1.26 -3.15 2.43
N ASN A 14 -1.68 -3.77 3.53
CA ASN A 14 -2.14 -3.04 4.72
C ASN A 14 -0.99 -2.28 5.42
N ALA A 15 0.23 -2.84 5.42
CA ALA A 15 1.42 -2.16 5.93
C ALA A 15 1.76 -0.91 5.11
N VAL A 16 1.65 -0.96 3.77
CA VAL A 16 1.86 0.21 2.90
C VAL A 16 0.80 1.29 3.13
N LEU A 17 -0.46 0.91 3.31
CA LEU A 17 -1.55 1.85 3.65
C LEU A 17 -1.36 2.49 5.03
N ALA A 18 -0.99 1.70 6.04
CA ALA A 18 -0.67 2.21 7.37
C ALA A 18 0.53 3.16 7.34
N PHE A 19 1.55 2.84 6.52
CA PHE A 19 2.70 3.72 6.32
C PHE A 19 2.32 5.01 5.60
N ALA A 20 1.48 4.96 4.56
CA ALA A 20 0.95 6.17 3.91
C ALA A 20 0.14 7.04 4.88
N ALA A 21 -0.66 6.42 5.76
CA ALA A 21 -1.37 7.14 6.82
C ALA A 21 -0.41 7.75 7.85
N ALA A 22 0.68 7.04 8.21
CA ALA A 22 1.73 7.59 9.07
C ALA A 22 2.38 8.83 8.45
N VAL A 23 2.63 8.82 7.14
CA VAL A 23 3.18 9.97 6.41
C VAL A 23 2.27 11.21 6.51
N LEU A 24 0.93 11.05 6.57
CA LEU A 24 0.01 12.18 6.79
C LEU A 24 0.25 12.89 8.13
N PHE A 25 0.62 12.17 9.18
CA PHE A 25 0.93 12.80 10.48
C PHE A 25 2.19 13.66 10.43
N PHE A 26 3.12 13.35 9.51
CA PHE A 26 4.35 14.11 9.28
C PHE A 26 4.29 14.97 8.02
N MET A 27 3.09 15.19 7.45
CA MET A 27 2.88 15.89 6.18
C MET A 27 3.37 17.34 6.22
N GLY A 28 3.20 18.03 7.35
CA GLY A 28 3.64 19.42 7.54
C GLY A 28 5.15 19.58 7.26
N PRO A 29 6.03 18.96 8.08
CA PRO A 29 7.47 19.03 7.88
C PRO A 29 7.96 18.49 6.53
N LEU A 30 7.35 17.42 6.01
CA LEU A 30 7.70 16.86 4.69
C LEU A 30 7.36 17.82 3.55
N SER A 31 6.20 18.48 3.63
CA SER A 31 5.77 19.45 2.64
C SER A 31 6.55 20.76 2.69
N ASP A 32 7.08 21.15 3.86
CA ASP A 32 7.96 22.32 3.95
C ASP A 32 9.32 22.09 3.28
N TRP A 33 9.83 20.85 3.31
CA TRP A 33 11.11 20.50 2.69
C TRP A 33 11.03 20.19 1.19
N MET A 34 9.93 19.55 0.75
CA MET A 34 9.78 19.06 -0.63
C MET A 34 8.68 19.78 -1.41
N GLY A 35 7.86 20.60 -0.76
CA GLY A 35 6.73 21.30 -1.38
C GLY A 35 5.69 20.34 -1.97
N LEU A 36 5.23 20.68 -3.18
CA LEU A 36 4.26 19.90 -3.95
C LEU A 36 4.70 18.44 -4.21
N TRP A 37 6.00 18.17 -4.24
CA TRP A 37 6.54 16.82 -4.48
C TRP A 37 6.22 15.84 -3.35
N ALA A 38 6.11 16.32 -2.10
CA ALA A 38 5.68 15.48 -0.99
C ALA A 38 4.28 14.90 -1.25
N MET A 39 3.37 15.73 -1.76
CA MET A 39 2.00 15.32 -2.06
C MET A 39 1.92 14.39 -3.26
N ALA A 40 2.72 14.63 -4.32
CA ALA A 40 2.80 13.74 -5.47
C ALA A 40 3.28 12.34 -5.08
N ILE A 41 4.34 12.24 -4.25
CA ILE A 41 4.86 10.96 -3.75
C ILE A 41 3.84 10.28 -2.83
N TRP A 42 3.18 11.05 -1.97
CA TRP A 42 2.16 10.53 -1.07
C TRP A 42 0.96 9.92 -1.83
N ILE A 43 0.44 10.63 -2.84
CA ILE A 43 -0.64 10.13 -3.70
C ILE A 43 -0.21 8.86 -4.44
N GLY A 44 1.02 8.83 -4.97
CA GLY A 44 1.58 7.65 -5.62
C GLY A 44 1.66 6.45 -4.67
N LEU A 45 2.10 6.68 -3.43
CA LEU A 45 2.22 5.64 -2.40
C LEU A 45 0.86 5.11 -1.95
N ALA A 46 -0.12 5.99 -1.78
CA ALA A 46 -1.49 5.62 -1.45
C ALA A 46 -2.15 4.81 -2.58
N ALA A 47 -2.01 5.26 -3.83
CA ALA A 47 -2.52 4.54 -5.00
C ALA A 47 -1.85 3.16 -5.16
N PHE A 48 -0.54 3.08 -4.93
CA PHE A 48 0.21 1.83 -4.97
C PHE A 48 -0.20 0.86 -3.84
N GLY A 49 -0.38 1.37 -2.62
CA GLY A 49 -0.88 0.57 -1.49
C GLY A 49 -2.28 0.02 -1.74
N PHE A 50 -3.18 0.85 -2.29
CA PHE A 50 -4.53 0.44 -2.68
C PHE A 50 -4.50 -0.60 -3.82
N TYR A 51 -3.63 -0.41 -4.81
CA TYR A 51 -3.42 -1.38 -5.88
C TYR A 51 -2.90 -2.71 -5.35
N LEU A 52 -1.94 -2.72 -4.42
CA LEU A 52 -1.46 -3.95 -3.77
C LEU A 52 -2.57 -4.70 -3.02
N VAL A 53 -3.42 -3.97 -2.28
CA VAL A 53 -4.55 -4.56 -1.55
C VAL A 53 -5.64 -5.12 -2.47
N THR A 54 -5.89 -4.47 -3.61
CA THR A 54 -6.91 -4.90 -4.58
C THR A 54 -6.39 -5.96 -5.54
N ALA A 55 -5.12 -5.91 -5.95
CA ALA A 55 -4.46 -6.95 -6.74
C ALA A 55 -4.34 -8.28 -5.98
N ASP A 56 -4.20 -8.24 -4.65
CA ASP A 56 -4.25 -9.44 -3.80
C ASP A 56 -5.66 -10.08 -3.77
N LYS A 57 -6.70 -9.35 -4.17
CA LYS A 57 -8.07 -9.87 -4.40
C LYS A 57 -8.36 -10.19 -5.87
N GLY A 58 -7.36 -10.10 -6.75
CA GLY A 58 -7.52 -10.46 -8.16
C GLY A 58 -7.95 -11.93 -8.29
N PRO A 59 -8.92 -12.23 -9.18
CA PRO A 59 -9.62 -13.50 -9.20
C PRO A 59 -8.63 -14.65 -9.29
N ASP A 60 -8.79 -15.62 -8.38
CA ASP A 60 -8.24 -16.95 -8.53
C ASP A 60 -8.73 -17.51 -9.87
N ALA A 61 -7.99 -17.24 -10.96
CA ALA A 61 -8.23 -17.77 -12.30
C ALA A 61 -7.85 -19.26 -12.39
N ASN A 62 -8.00 -19.99 -11.28
CA ASN A 62 -7.70 -21.42 -11.15
C ASN A 62 -8.91 -22.23 -10.63
N ASP A 63 -10.11 -21.62 -10.55
CA ASP A 63 -11.37 -22.29 -10.20
C ASP A 63 -12.26 -22.48 -11.44
N LEU A 64 -11.65 -22.97 -12.53
CA LEU A 64 -12.34 -23.45 -13.74
C LEU A 64 -11.97 -24.92 -14.01
N ASP A 65 -11.98 -25.77 -12.97
CA ASP A 65 -12.02 -27.23 -13.08
C ASP A 65 -13.41 -27.76 -12.69
#